data_AF-A0A8J2K2W3-F1
#
_entry.id   AF-A0A8J2K2W3-F1
#
_cell.length_a   1.000
_cell.length_b   1.000
_cell.length_c   1.000
_cell.angle_alpha   90.00
_cell.angle_beta   90.00
_cell.angle_gamma   90.00
#
_symmetry.space_group_name_H-M   'P 1'
#
loop_
_entity.id
_entity.type
_entity.pdbx_description
1 polymer ?
#
loop_
_entity_poly.entity_id
_entity_poly.type
_entity_poly.pdbx_seq_one_letter_code
_entity_poly.pdbx_strand_id
1 'polypeptide(L)'
;MPLIRSTQEVTRGTAKGTKPLPEPTTISEILTKVLVYGCKKYLFLESKYRLMGYAVLLFFVALVADFLPFPKTYFSNSSNILNQLFVKYSWAWTLSLVGIFVFLTTSVYCAGDTKKILRHFSRLLIATLVWWTWTKLFVVLEDAFGSCKTKPAKSGDKQEVMASINGKRACYTKNGTWVGFDVSGHAFLLIWCVMVITEEAKAILGWDSIKDYIRHEDHNRRRTSLAGTSGLPTDLFSETPLSRLSSEEFDKVKKAYNRFTIFANISVVSLTALALLWDGMLIATAIYFHSMIEKVLAGLIAGLMWYTVYQCFYTWDILISPGLPGFGLFKYSPEKSFKTSSNLGSNKASTTSASALHFQTPGKLRPRDQDVPQFMGMPLNALKNKAKGDGISSSLDVSA
;
A
#
# COMPACT_ATOMS: atom_id res chain seq x y z
N MET A 1 57.90 50.15 -15.25
CA MET A 1 56.90 51.10 -15.77
C MET A 1 56.51 50.67 -17.19
N PRO A 2 55.25 50.83 -17.62
CA PRO A 2 54.23 49.78 -17.52
C PRO A 2 53.57 49.47 -18.88
N LEU A 3 52.72 48.44 -18.95
CA LEU A 3 51.36 48.60 -19.49
C LEU A 3 50.47 47.41 -19.12
N ILE A 4 49.39 47.79 -18.45
CA ILE A 4 48.28 47.01 -17.92
C ILE A 4 47.39 46.57 -19.09
N ARG A 5 46.91 45.32 -19.11
CA ARG A 5 45.69 44.98 -19.88
C ARG A 5 44.69 44.27 -18.98
N SER A 6 43.52 44.87 -18.96
CA SER A 6 42.37 44.69 -18.09
C SER A 6 41.79 43.28 -18.06
N THR A 7 41.47 42.83 -16.86
CA THR A 7 40.53 41.78 -16.52
C THR A 7 39.14 42.08 -17.10
N GLN A 8 38.62 41.21 -17.97
CA GLN A 8 37.17 41.12 -18.19
C GLN A 8 36.60 40.12 -17.18
N GLU A 9 35.95 40.65 -16.14
CA GLU A 9 35.01 39.88 -15.34
C GLU A 9 33.83 39.49 -16.23
N VAL A 10 33.72 38.20 -16.54
CA VAL A 10 32.46 37.62 -17.02
C VAL A 10 31.52 37.57 -15.83
N THR A 11 30.63 38.54 -15.75
CA THR A 11 29.52 38.59 -14.79
C THR A 11 28.65 37.35 -14.99
N ARG A 12 28.93 36.27 -14.23
CA ARG A 12 28.02 35.13 -14.12
C ARG A 12 26.74 35.62 -13.47
N GLY A 13 25.68 35.68 -14.28
CA GLY A 13 24.32 35.90 -13.81
C GLY A 13 24.04 34.98 -12.62
N THR A 14 23.58 35.60 -11.53
CA THR A 14 23.24 34.94 -10.27
C THR A 14 22.17 33.88 -10.53
N ALA A 15 22.59 32.62 -10.59
CA ALA A 15 21.67 31.49 -10.63
C ALA A 15 20.91 31.43 -9.29
N LYS A 16 19.73 32.06 -9.25
CA LYS A 16 18.78 31.99 -8.13
C LYS A 16 18.10 30.62 -8.08
N GLY A 17 18.90 29.58 -7.87
CA GLY A 17 18.45 28.22 -7.66
C GLY A 17 19.45 27.49 -6.77
N THR A 18 19.38 27.69 -5.46
CA THR A 18 20.23 27.00 -4.46
C THR A 18 19.80 25.56 -4.17
N LYS A 19 18.74 25.06 -4.84
CA LYS A 19 18.32 23.67 -4.70
C LYS A 19 19.18 22.77 -5.60
N PRO A 20 19.73 21.66 -5.11
CA PRO A 20 20.52 20.76 -5.96
C PRO A 20 19.71 20.27 -7.17
N LEU A 21 20.36 20.00 -8.30
CA LEU A 21 19.69 19.41 -9.46
C LEU A 21 19.59 17.88 -9.26
N PRO A 22 18.53 17.22 -9.75
CA PRO A 22 18.50 15.76 -9.81
C PRO A 22 19.58 15.23 -10.77
N GLU A 23 20.11 14.05 -10.46
CA GLU A 23 21.09 13.35 -11.32
C GLU A 23 20.46 12.94 -12.67
N PRO A 24 21.24 12.88 -13.76
CA PRO A 24 20.75 12.45 -15.07
C PRO A 24 20.25 11.01 -15.01
N THR A 25 19.09 10.73 -15.60
CA THR A 25 18.46 9.40 -15.58
C THR A 25 18.81 8.56 -16.79
N THR A 26 19.11 7.28 -16.59
CA THR A 26 19.46 6.31 -17.66
C THR A 26 18.20 5.63 -18.23
N ILE A 27 18.21 5.17 -19.49
CA ILE A 27 17.07 4.48 -20.14
C ILE A 27 16.61 3.25 -19.33
N SER A 28 17.54 2.47 -18.78
CA SER A 28 17.24 1.31 -17.93
C SER A 28 16.50 1.70 -16.64
N GLU A 29 16.84 2.85 -16.06
CA GLU A 29 16.15 3.39 -14.88
C GLU A 29 14.73 3.85 -15.23
N ILE A 30 14.53 4.42 -16.42
CA ILE A 30 13.20 4.79 -16.91
C ILE A 30 12.34 3.54 -17.08
N LEU A 31 12.84 2.50 -17.74
CA LEU A 31 12.10 1.24 -17.92
C LEU A 31 11.75 0.59 -16.57
N THR A 32 12.71 0.58 -15.64
CA THR A 32 12.48 0.06 -14.27
C THR A 32 11.40 0.85 -13.54
N LYS A 33 11.40 2.19 -13.64
CA LYS A 33 10.35 3.04 -13.05
C LYS A 33 8.98 2.77 -13.66
N VAL A 34 8.90 2.56 -14.97
CA VAL A 34 7.65 2.21 -15.67
C VAL A 34 7.13 0.84 -15.21
N LEU A 35 8.00 -0.16 -15.10
CA LEU A 35 7.65 -1.48 -14.58
C LEU A 35 7.12 -1.38 -13.13
N VAL A 36 7.87 -0.72 -12.25
CA VAL A 36 7.47 -0.52 -10.85
C VAL A 36 6.16 0.27 -10.76
N TYR A 37 5.93 1.25 -11.63
CA TYR A 37 4.66 1.97 -11.70
C TYR A 37 3.48 1.04 -12.07
N GLY A 38 3.66 0.17 -13.06
CA GLY A 38 2.67 -0.86 -13.41
C GLY A 38 2.38 -1.81 -12.24
N CYS A 39 3.43 -2.30 -11.58
CA CYS A 39 3.32 -3.15 -10.39
C CYS A 39 2.57 -2.46 -9.25
N LYS A 40 2.94 -1.22 -8.94
CA LYS A 40 2.26 -0.36 -7.96
C LYS A 40 0.78 -0.20 -8.31
N LYS A 41 0.45 0.09 -9.59
CA LYS A 41 -0.93 0.26 -10.04
C LYS A 41 -1.78 -0.99 -9.81
N TYR A 42 -1.23 -2.18 -10.06
CA TYR A 42 -1.93 -3.43 -9.75
C TYR A 42 -2.07 -3.65 -8.24
N LEU A 43 -1.00 -3.52 -7.46
CA LEU A 43 -1.06 -3.75 -6.01
C LEU A 43 -2.02 -2.80 -5.29
N PHE A 44 -2.07 -1.54 -5.69
CA PHE A 44 -2.91 -0.50 -5.09
C PHE A 44 -4.32 -0.39 -5.65
N LEU A 45 -4.77 -1.36 -6.45
CA LEU A 45 -6.20 -1.54 -6.66
C LEU A 45 -6.86 -1.64 -5.27
N GLU A 46 -7.84 -0.77 -4.98
CA GLU A 46 -8.42 -0.74 -3.65
C GLU A 46 -8.92 -2.12 -3.26
N SER A 47 -8.58 -2.55 -2.05
CA SER A 47 -8.87 -3.89 -1.54
C SER A 47 -10.36 -4.24 -1.65
N LYS A 48 -11.26 -3.24 -1.57
CA LYS A 48 -12.70 -3.38 -1.77
C LYS A 48 -13.06 -3.83 -3.18
N TYR A 49 -12.51 -3.20 -4.21
CA TYR A 49 -12.77 -3.57 -5.61
C TYR A 49 -12.16 -4.93 -5.94
N ARG A 50 -10.97 -5.23 -5.40
CA ARG A 50 -10.35 -6.55 -5.55
C ARG A 50 -11.21 -7.64 -4.91
N LEU A 51 -11.68 -7.44 -3.69
CA LEU A 51 -12.55 -8.39 -3.00
C LEU A 51 -13.89 -8.59 -3.74
N MET A 52 -14.48 -7.52 -4.25
CA MET A 52 -15.68 -7.59 -5.09
C MET A 52 -15.40 -8.37 -6.38
N GLY A 53 -14.24 -8.15 -7.01
CA GLY A 53 -13.78 -8.92 -8.17
C GLY A 53 -13.66 -10.41 -7.87
N TYR A 54 -13.09 -10.79 -6.72
CA TYR A 54 -13.03 -12.19 -6.29
C TYR A 54 -14.42 -12.78 -6.00
N ALA A 55 -15.33 -12.01 -5.39
CA ALA A 55 -16.69 -12.49 -5.14
C ALA A 55 -17.43 -12.78 -6.46
N VAL A 56 -17.34 -11.87 -7.43
CA VAL A 56 -17.90 -12.04 -8.79
C VAL A 56 -17.24 -13.24 -9.48
N LEU A 57 -15.91 -13.35 -9.43
CA LEU A 57 -15.17 -14.47 -10.01
C LEU A 57 -15.64 -15.80 -9.42
N LEU A 58 -15.64 -15.94 -8.09
CA LEU A 58 -16.01 -17.17 -7.41
C LEU A 58 -17.49 -17.52 -7.60
N PHE A 59 -18.37 -16.54 -7.72
CA PHE A 59 -19.78 -16.79 -7.98
C PHE A 59 -20.00 -17.24 -9.43
N PHE A 60 -19.67 -16.39 -10.41
CA PHE A 60 -20.01 -16.63 -11.81
C PHE A 60 -19.15 -17.72 -12.45
N VAL A 61 -17.83 -17.75 -12.22
CA VAL A 61 -16.96 -18.76 -12.83
C VAL A 61 -17.23 -20.13 -12.22
N ALA A 62 -17.45 -20.22 -10.90
CA ALA A 62 -17.79 -21.50 -10.30
C ALA A 62 -19.19 -21.98 -10.72
N LEU A 63 -20.17 -21.07 -10.86
CA LEU A 63 -21.48 -21.42 -11.38
C LEU A 63 -21.39 -22.00 -12.80
N VAL A 64 -20.66 -21.33 -13.69
CA VAL A 64 -20.44 -21.83 -15.06
C VAL A 64 -19.72 -23.18 -15.04
N ALA A 65 -18.69 -23.34 -14.20
CA ALA A 65 -17.95 -24.59 -14.10
C ALA A 65 -18.79 -25.76 -13.54
N ASP A 66 -19.73 -25.48 -12.63
CA ASP A 66 -20.64 -26.49 -12.07
C ASP A 66 -21.66 -26.97 -13.13
N PHE A 67 -22.09 -26.09 -14.05
CA PHE A 67 -23.03 -26.46 -15.14
C PHE A 67 -22.35 -26.96 -16.42
N LEU A 68 -21.15 -26.47 -16.72
CA LEU A 68 -20.37 -26.80 -17.90
C LEU A 68 -19.01 -27.33 -17.46
N PRO A 69 -18.86 -28.66 -17.25
CA PRO A 69 -17.60 -29.22 -16.84
C PRO A 69 -16.54 -28.99 -17.93
N PHE A 70 -15.57 -28.12 -17.62
CA PHE A 70 -14.48 -27.79 -18.53
C PHE A 70 -13.62 -29.04 -18.82
N PRO A 71 -13.04 -29.15 -20.04
CA PRO A 71 -12.18 -30.27 -20.37
C PRO A 71 -11.00 -30.34 -19.41
N LYS A 72 -10.54 -31.57 -19.13
CA LYS A 72 -9.39 -31.81 -18.26
C LYS A 72 -8.14 -31.20 -18.90
N THR A 73 -7.56 -30.21 -18.23
CA THR A 73 -6.28 -29.59 -18.62
C THR A 73 -5.21 -29.84 -17.55
N TYR A 74 -3.99 -29.36 -17.76
CA TYR A 74 -2.90 -29.39 -16.76
C TYR A 74 -3.33 -28.88 -15.37
N PHE A 75 -4.18 -27.84 -15.33
CA PHE A 75 -4.69 -27.24 -14.08
C PHE A 75 -5.75 -28.09 -13.37
N SER A 76 -6.40 -29.02 -14.08
CA SER A 76 -7.35 -29.96 -13.48
C SER A 76 -6.66 -31.02 -12.62
N ASN A 77 -5.40 -31.33 -12.88
CA ASN A 77 -4.66 -32.31 -12.10
C ASN A 77 -4.14 -31.68 -10.80
N SER A 78 -4.66 -32.12 -9.65
CA SER A 78 -4.24 -31.65 -8.33
C SER A 78 -2.76 -31.94 -8.01
N SER A 79 -2.12 -32.87 -8.73
CA SER A 79 -0.71 -33.21 -8.57
C SER A 79 0.23 -32.38 -9.46
N ASN A 80 -0.27 -31.38 -10.19
CA ASN A 80 0.58 -30.53 -11.01
C ASN A 80 1.59 -29.72 -10.17
N ILE A 81 2.72 -29.31 -10.78
CA ILE A 81 3.82 -28.63 -10.08
C ILE A 81 3.34 -27.32 -9.44
N LEU A 82 2.44 -26.58 -10.09
CA LEU A 82 1.92 -25.32 -9.56
C LEU A 82 1.11 -25.54 -8.29
N ASN A 83 0.28 -26.58 -8.25
CA ASN A 83 -0.51 -26.88 -7.07
C ASN A 83 0.35 -27.46 -5.93
N GLN A 84 1.28 -28.35 -6.24
CA GLN A 84 2.14 -28.98 -5.23
C GLN A 84 3.17 -28.03 -4.63
N LEU A 85 3.83 -27.20 -5.44
CA LEU A 85 4.91 -26.33 -4.98
C LEU A 85 4.41 -24.96 -4.52
N PHE A 86 3.45 -24.36 -5.24
CA PHE A 86 3.02 -23.00 -4.95
C PHE A 86 1.78 -22.98 -4.07
N VAL A 87 0.70 -23.65 -4.44
CA VAL A 87 -0.56 -23.51 -3.67
C VAL A 87 -0.43 -24.12 -2.28
N LYS A 88 0.16 -25.32 -2.16
CA LYS A 88 0.39 -25.99 -0.87
C LYS A 88 1.30 -25.20 0.07
N TYR A 89 2.29 -24.49 -0.48
CA TYR A 89 3.22 -23.66 0.28
C TYR A 89 2.93 -22.16 0.13
N SER A 90 1.71 -21.79 -0.29
CA SER A 90 1.36 -20.41 -0.65
C SER A 90 1.57 -19.43 0.50
N TRP A 91 1.22 -19.86 1.72
CA TRP A 91 1.50 -19.07 2.92
C TRP A 91 3.00 -18.87 3.15
N ALA A 92 3.82 -19.90 2.99
CA ALA A 92 5.27 -19.80 3.22
C ALA A 92 5.89 -18.79 2.24
N TRP A 93 5.57 -18.88 0.95
CA TRP A 93 6.03 -17.93 -0.07
C TRP A 93 5.58 -16.48 0.23
N THR A 94 4.32 -16.32 0.64
CA THR A 94 3.75 -15.02 1.01
C THR A 94 4.45 -14.45 2.25
N LEU A 95 4.58 -15.25 3.30
CA LEU A 95 5.23 -14.85 4.55
C LEU A 95 6.68 -14.45 4.32
N SER A 96 7.43 -15.19 3.50
CA SER A 96 8.82 -14.87 3.19
C SER A 96 8.95 -13.54 2.43
N LEU A 97 8.22 -13.36 1.33
CA LEU A 97 8.35 -12.14 0.50
C LEU A 97 7.78 -10.91 1.20
N VAL A 98 6.64 -11.02 1.87
CA VAL A 98 6.06 -9.92 2.66
C VAL A 98 6.96 -9.62 3.86
N GLY A 99 7.53 -10.64 4.53
CA GLY A 99 8.47 -10.45 5.63
C GLY A 99 9.71 -9.66 5.23
N ILE A 100 10.30 -9.98 4.08
CA ILE A 100 11.43 -9.21 3.52
C ILE A 100 10.99 -7.77 3.23
N PHE A 101 9.84 -7.58 2.58
CA PHE A 101 9.34 -6.24 2.28
C PHE A 101 9.05 -5.39 3.53
N VAL A 102 8.43 -5.98 4.55
CA VAL A 102 8.16 -5.32 5.84
C VAL A 102 9.48 -4.95 6.51
N PHE A 103 10.48 -5.84 6.54
CA PHE A 103 11.80 -5.51 7.08
C PHE A 103 12.45 -4.31 6.37
N LEU A 104 12.47 -4.33 5.04
CA LEU A 104 13.08 -3.28 4.23
C LEU A 104 12.41 -1.92 4.47
N THR A 105 11.08 -1.88 4.50
CA THR A 105 10.32 -0.65 4.66
C THR A 105 10.37 -0.11 6.09
N THR A 106 10.12 -0.96 7.09
CA THR A 106 10.15 -0.59 8.51
C THR A 106 11.52 -0.10 8.96
N SER A 107 12.61 -0.69 8.44
CA SER A 107 13.96 -0.24 8.74
C SER A 107 14.20 1.22 8.35
N VAL A 108 13.52 1.71 7.31
CA VAL A 108 13.59 3.11 6.88
C VAL A 108 12.66 3.99 7.72
N TYR A 109 11.36 3.72 7.74
CA TYR A 109 10.40 4.65 8.35
C TYR A 109 10.37 4.59 9.89
N CYS A 110 11.00 3.59 10.51
CA CYS A 110 11.22 3.50 11.96
C CYS A 110 12.67 3.83 12.39
N ALA A 111 13.51 4.38 11.49
CA ALA A 111 14.91 4.73 11.78
C ALA A 111 15.76 3.58 12.38
N GLY A 112 15.43 2.32 12.05
CA GLY A 112 16.11 1.14 12.57
C GLY A 112 15.77 0.74 14.01
N ASP A 113 14.72 1.32 14.62
CA ASP A 113 14.27 0.99 15.97
C ASP A 113 13.67 -0.43 16.02
N THR A 114 14.37 -1.35 16.69
CA THR A 114 14.01 -2.78 16.75
C THR A 114 12.65 -3.03 17.39
N LYS A 115 12.23 -2.23 18.38
CA LYS A 115 10.93 -2.41 19.06
C LYS A 115 9.78 -2.06 18.11
N LYS A 116 9.92 -0.98 17.35
CA LYS A 116 8.93 -0.56 16.34
C LYS A 116 8.89 -1.53 15.17
N ILE A 117 10.05 -1.99 14.70
CA ILE A 117 10.14 -3.02 13.66
C ILE A 117 9.42 -4.30 14.11
N LEU A 118 9.73 -4.81 15.31
CA LEU A 118 9.10 -6.02 15.85
C LEU A 118 7.57 -5.86 15.99
N ARG A 119 7.10 -4.67 16.37
CA ARG A 119 5.66 -4.35 16.39
C ARG A 119 5.03 -4.47 15.01
N HIS A 120 5.69 -4.07 13.93
CA HIS A 120 5.16 -4.28 12.58
C HIS A 120 5.22 -5.75 12.14
N PHE A 121 6.23 -6.50 12.57
CA PHE A 121 6.30 -7.94 12.34
C PHE A 121 5.17 -8.72 13.03
N SER A 122 4.59 -8.21 14.11
CA SER A 122 3.44 -8.86 14.73
C SER A 122 2.22 -8.89 13.81
N ARG A 123 2.13 -8.03 12.78
CA ARG A 123 1.10 -8.15 11.73
C ARG A 123 1.17 -9.49 11.00
N LEU A 124 2.39 -9.95 10.67
CA LEU A 124 2.60 -11.24 10.02
C LEU A 124 2.30 -12.41 10.94
N LEU A 125 2.57 -12.26 12.23
CA LEU A 125 2.17 -13.23 13.25
C LEU A 125 0.64 -13.34 13.31
N ILE A 126 -0.07 -12.22 13.42
CA ILE A 126 -1.53 -12.18 13.43
C ILE A 126 -2.09 -12.79 12.15
N ALA A 127 -1.51 -12.46 10.99
CA ALA A 127 -1.97 -13.01 9.73
C ALA A 127 -1.76 -14.53 9.62
N THR A 128 -0.67 -15.05 10.20
CA THR A 128 -0.41 -16.49 10.33
C THR A 128 -1.45 -17.16 11.24
N LEU A 129 -1.76 -16.54 12.38
CA LEU A 129 -2.75 -17.06 13.34
C LEU A 129 -4.16 -17.10 12.74
N VAL A 130 -4.56 -16.09 11.98
CA VAL A 130 -5.84 -16.07 11.26
C VAL A 130 -5.91 -17.23 10.27
N TRP A 131 -4.90 -17.38 9.40
CA TRP A 131 -4.87 -18.47 8.45
C TRP A 131 -4.94 -19.85 9.13
N TRP A 132 -4.09 -20.07 10.14
CA TRP A 132 -4.03 -21.34 10.85
C TRP A 132 -5.35 -21.66 11.55
N THR A 133 -5.95 -20.69 12.24
CA THR A 133 -7.21 -20.88 12.96
C THR A 133 -8.34 -21.26 12.02
N TRP A 134 -8.49 -20.53 10.91
CA TRP A 134 -9.60 -20.78 9.97
C TRP A 134 -9.44 -22.06 9.17
N THR A 135 -8.23 -22.39 8.72
CA THR A 135 -8.00 -23.66 8.02
C THR A 135 -8.20 -24.86 8.94
N LYS A 136 -7.86 -24.75 10.23
CA LYS A 136 -8.22 -25.78 11.22
C LYS A 136 -9.71 -25.84 11.48
N LEU A 137 -10.37 -24.68 11.57
CA LEU A 137 -11.81 -24.62 11.76
C LEU A 137 -12.56 -25.29 10.60
N PHE A 138 -12.16 -25.07 9.34
CA PHE A 138 -12.79 -25.73 8.19
C PHE A 138 -12.74 -27.25 8.27
N VAL A 139 -11.59 -27.82 8.67
CA VAL A 139 -11.46 -29.28 8.87
C VAL A 139 -12.37 -29.77 10.00
N VAL A 140 -12.47 -29.02 11.10
CA VAL A 140 -13.37 -29.37 12.22
C VAL A 140 -14.84 -29.29 11.79
N LEU A 141 -15.22 -28.29 10.99
CA LEU A 141 -16.58 -28.16 10.47
C LEU A 141 -16.91 -29.30 9.50
N GLU A 142 -15.98 -29.67 8.62
CA GLU A 142 -16.16 -30.82 7.71
C GLU A 142 -16.38 -32.13 8.50
N ASP A 143 -15.61 -32.35 9.56
CA ASP A 143 -15.73 -33.52 10.43
C ASP A 143 -17.00 -33.52 11.28
N ALA A 144 -17.49 -32.34 11.68
CA ALA A 144 -18.68 -32.19 12.53
C ALA A 144 -20.00 -32.30 11.75
N PHE A 145 -20.07 -31.73 10.54
CA PHE A 145 -21.29 -31.70 9.72
C PHE A 145 -21.34 -32.81 8.66
N GLY A 146 -20.22 -33.48 8.39
CA GLY A 146 -20.20 -34.57 7.43
C GLY A 146 -20.83 -35.87 7.94
N SER A 147 -21.15 -36.75 7.00
CA SER A 147 -21.78 -38.04 7.27
C SER A 147 -21.05 -39.15 6.52
N CYS A 148 -20.98 -40.34 7.12
CA CYS A 148 -20.34 -41.49 6.51
C CYS A 148 -21.34 -42.32 5.72
N LYS A 149 -21.11 -42.47 4.41
CA LYS A 149 -21.80 -43.46 3.59
C LYS A 149 -21.00 -44.74 3.57
N THR A 150 -21.57 -45.84 4.06
CA THR A 150 -20.93 -47.15 4.02
C THR A 150 -21.58 -48.03 2.96
N LYS A 151 -20.76 -48.81 2.24
CA LYS A 151 -21.27 -49.87 1.37
C LYS A 151 -21.89 -50.96 2.24
N PRO A 152 -23.03 -51.55 1.86
CA PRO A 152 -23.68 -52.59 2.64
C PRO A 152 -22.75 -53.81 2.80
N ALA A 153 -22.74 -54.39 4.00
CA ALA A 153 -21.89 -55.52 4.35
C ALA A 153 -22.32 -56.86 3.68
N LYS A 154 -23.46 -56.88 2.99
CA LYS A 154 -23.99 -58.07 2.29
C LYS A 154 -24.08 -57.81 0.78
N SER A 155 -23.52 -58.74 0.01
CA SER A 155 -23.33 -58.73 -1.45
C SER A 155 -24.60 -58.63 -2.33
N GLY A 156 -25.79 -58.39 -1.76
CA GLY A 156 -27.07 -58.44 -2.47
C GLY A 156 -27.92 -57.17 -2.44
N ASP A 157 -27.71 -56.27 -1.47
CA ASP A 157 -28.48 -55.03 -1.37
C ASP A 157 -27.72 -53.86 -2.01
N LYS A 158 -28.37 -53.13 -2.92
CA LYS A 158 -27.79 -51.96 -3.61
C LYS A 158 -27.91 -50.66 -2.79
N GLN A 159 -28.40 -50.72 -1.55
CA GLN A 159 -28.72 -49.52 -0.78
C GLN A 159 -27.53 -49.10 0.10
N GLU A 160 -26.98 -47.92 -0.19
CA GLU A 160 -25.99 -47.26 0.66
C GLU A 160 -26.61 -46.96 2.02
N VAL A 161 -26.01 -47.47 3.10
CA VAL A 161 -26.47 -47.19 4.46
C VAL A 161 -25.68 -46.02 5.01
N MET A 162 -26.39 -44.98 5.48
CA MET A 162 -25.81 -43.87 6.22
C MET A 162 -25.41 -44.37 7.60
N ALA A 163 -24.12 -44.59 7.82
CA ALA A 163 -23.62 -45.06 9.09
C ALA A 163 -23.37 -43.85 10.00
N SER A 164 -23.87 -43.89 11.24
CA SER A 164 -23.59 -42.90 12.28
C SER A 164 -22.17 -43.07 12.84
N ILE A 165 -21.17 -43.09 11.95
CA ILE A 165 -19.77 -43.13 12.33
C ILE A 165 -19.31 -41.68 12.43
N ASN A 166 -19.03 -41.26 13.65
CA ASN A 166 -18.51 -39.92 13.91
C ASN A 166 -17.03 -39.87 13.52
N GLY A 167 -16.70 -38.91 12.66
CA GLY A 167 -15.33 -38.61 12.24
C GLY A 167 -14.92 -39.25 10.90
N LYS A 168 -14.34 -38.40 10.04
CA LYS A 168 -13.88 -38.74 8.69
C LYS A 168 -12.87 -39.89 8.66
N ARG A 169 -11.90 -39.92 9.59
CA ARG A 169 -10.91 -41.01 9.68
C ARG A 169 -11.56 -42.37 9.97
N ALA A 170 -12.48 -42.42 10.94
CA ALA A 170 -13.16 -43.65 11.31
C ALA A 170 -14.06 -44.17 10.16
N CYS A 171 -14.64 -43.27 9.36
CA CYS A 171 -15.38 -43.62 8.16
C CYS A 171 -14.50 -44.31 7.11
N TYR A 172 -13.32 -43.75 6.80
CA TYR A 172 -12.41 -44.34 5.82
C TYR A 172 -11.83 -45.68 6.27
N THR A 173 -11.58 -45.88 7.56
CA THR A 173 -11.12 -47.18 8.10
C THR A 173 -12.14 -48.29 7.85
N LYS A 174 -13.43 -47.96 7.74
CA LYS A 174 -14.50 -48.93 7.43
C LYS A 174 -14.84 -48.99 5.94
N ASN A 175 -13.94 -48.57 5.05
CA ASN A 175 -14.16 -48.46 3.61
C ASN A 175 -15.41 -47.63 3.23
N GLY A 176 -15.80 -46.69 4.10
CA GLY A 176 -16.87 -45.74 3.85
C GLY A 176 -16.38 -44.52 3.07
N THR A 177 -17.30 -43.87 2.36
CA THR A 177 -17.07 -42.57 1.72
C THR A 177 -17.68 -41.47 2.59
N TRP A 178 -16.84 -40.52 3.01
CA TRP A 178 -17.30 -39.33 3.74
C TRP A 178 -17.95 -38.34 2.78
N VAL A 179 -19.17 -37.91 3.10
CA VAL A 179 -19.86 -36.84 2.39
C VAL A 179 -20.05 -35.71 3.40
N GLY A 180 -19.28 -34.64 3.23
CA GLY A 180 -19.31 -33.47 4.08
C GLY A 180 -19.25 -32.20 3.24
N PHE A 181 -19.66 -31.10 3.85
CA PHE A 181 -19.49 -29.78 3.27
C PHE A 181 -18.06 -29.30 3.53
N ASP A 182 -17.23 -29.25 2.50
CA ASP A 182 -15.80 -28.92 2.60
C ASP A 182 -15.54 -27.50 2.08
N VAL A 183 -15.50 -26.53 3.01
CA VAL A 183 -15.19 -25.13 2.68
C VAL A 183 -13.81 -25.07 2.05
N SER A 184 -13.71 -24.47 0.86
CA SER A 184 -12.45 -24.47 0.10
C SER A 184 -11.33 -23.69 0.81
N GLY A 185 -10.52 -24.41 1.59
CA GLY A 185 -9.38 -23.83 2.31
C GLY A 185 -8.32 -23.24 1.39
N HIS A 186 -8.20 -23.76 0.16
CA HIS A 186 -7.28 -23.24 -0.86
C HIS A 186 -7.77 -21.90 -1.42
N ALA A 187 -9.06 -21.77 -1.73
CA ALA A 187 -9.63 -20.49 -2.16
C ALA A 187 -9.52 -19.42 -1.07
N PHE A 188 -9.84 -19.79 0.19
CA PHE A 188 -9.64 -18.90 1.35
C PHE A 188 -8.18 -18.44 1.47
N LEU A 189 -7.22 -19.38 1.41
CA LEU A 189 -5.81 -19.07 1.58
C LEU A 189 -5.26 -18.18 0.46
N LEU A 190 -5.63 -18.44 -0.79
CA LEU A 190 -5.19 -17.63 -1.94
C LEU A 190 -5.70 -16.19 -1.83
N ILE A 191 -6.98 -15.99 -1.51
CA ILE A 191 -7.54 -14.65 -1.29
C ILE A 191 -6.86 -13.99 -0.10
N TRP A 192 -6.71 -14.71 1.02
CA TRP A 192 -6.03 -14.21 2.21
C TRP A 192 -4.61 -13.72 1.91
N CYS A 193 -3.83 -14.50 1.16
CA CYS A 193 -2.48 -14.14 0.73
C CYS A 193 -2.46 -12.84 -0.09
N VAL A 194 -3.33 -12.68 -1.10
CA VAL A 194 -3.35 -11.46 -1.90
C VAL A 194 -3.79 -10.24 -1.07
N MET A 195 -4.76 -10.40 -0.18
CA MET A 195 -5.20 -9.31 0.70
C MET A 195 -4.06 -8.85 1.64
N VAL A 196 -3.33 -9.80 2.25
CA VAL A 196 -2.15 -9.47 3.08
C VAL A 196 -1.06 -8.77 2.25
N ILE A 197 -0.73 -9.29 1.07
CA ILE A 197 0.29 -8.69 0.17
C ILE A 197 -0.08 -7.24 -0.16
N THR A 198 -1.33 -7.00 -0.55
CA THR A 198 -1.78 -5.70 -1.06
C THR A 198 -1.94 -4.66 0.04
N GLU A 199 -2.32 -5.08 1.25
CA GLU A 199 -2.34 -4.22 2.42
C GLU A 199 -0.94 -3.85 2.90
N GLU A 200 -0.04 -4.84 3.11
CA GLU A 200 1.33 -4.54 3.56
C GLU A 200 2.07 -3.68 2.53
N ALA A 201 1.86 -3.94 1.23
CA ALA A 201 2.46 -3.14 0.15
C ALA A 201 2.10 -1.65 0.21
N LYS A 202 1.02 -1.22 0.89
CA LYS A 202 0.67 0.20 1.05
C LYS A 202 1.78 1.02 1.73
N ALA A 203 2.72 0.37 2.43
CA ALA A 203 3.90 1.04 3.00
C ALA A 203 4.82 1.69 1.95
N ILE A 204 4.74 1.36 0.65
CA ILE A 204 5.55 2.03 -0.38
C ILE A 204 4.83 3.27 -1.00
N LEU A 205 3.59 3.57 -0.57
CA LEU A 205 2.87 4.76 -1.03
C LEU A 205 3.55 6.04 -0.53
N GLY A 206 3.94 6.92 -1.46
CA GLY A 206 4.70 8.14 -1.14
C GLY A 206 6.19 7.89 -0.84
N TRP A 207 6.70 6.68 -1.12
CA TRP A 207 8.11 6.35 -0.90
C TRP A 207 9.09 7.23 -1.68
N ASP A 208 8.70 7.65 -2.88
CA ASP A 208 9.52 8.51 -3.73
C ASP A 208 9.73 9.91 -3.09
N SER A 209 8.74 10.39 -2.33
CA SER A 209 8.81 11.67 -1.60
C SER A 209 9.84 11.65 -0.47
N ILE A 210 10.21 10.47 0.07
CA ILE A 210 11.22 10.36 1.13
C ILE A 210 12.57 10.89 0.66
N LYS A 211 12.93 10.66 -0.62
CA LYS A 211 14.18 11.18 -1.21
C LYS A 211 14.22 12.70 -1.16
N ASP A 212 13.10 13.35 -1.51
CA ASP A 212 12.98 14.80 -1.49
C ASP A 212 13.04 15.34 -0.05
N TYR A 213 12.33 14.70 0.89
CA TYR A 213 12.39 15.08 2.30
C TYR A 213 13.80 14.98 2.86
N ILE A 214 14.53 13.89 2.59
CA ILE A 214 15.94 13.72 3.01
C ILE A 214 16.79 14.85 2.43
N ARG A 215 16.60 15.19 1.14
CA ARG A 215 17.38 16.24 0.47
C ARG A 215 17.11 17.63 1.06
N HIS A 216 15.86 17.96 1.33
CA HIS A 216 15.47 19.23 1.92
C HIS A 216 15.97 19.36 3.37
N GLU A 217 15.82 18.31 4.16
CA GLU A 217 16.24 18.30 5.56
C GLU A 217 17.76 18.35 5.71
N ASP A 218 18.51 17.64 4.86
CA ASP A 218 19.97 17.69 4.84
C ASP A 218 20.48 19.10 4.50
N HIS A 219 19.85 19.78 3.55
CA HIS A 219 20.14 21.17 3.24
C HIS A 219 19.80 22.12 4.40
N ASN A 220 18.64 21.95 5.04
CA ASN A 220 18.24 22.74 6.20
C ASN A 220 19.26 22.60 7.34
N ARG A 221 19.63 21.36 7.71
CA ARG A 221 20.59 21.10 8.80
C ARG A 221 21.97 21.69 8.52
N ARG A 222 22.49 21.55 7.28
CA ARG A 222 23.77 22.19 6.87
C ARG A 222 23.70 23.71 6.96
N ARG A 223 22.59 24.31 6.55
CA ARG A 223 22.44 25.76 6.61
C ARG A 223 22.26 26.25 8.04
N THR A 224 21.57 25.51 8.91
CA THR A 224 21.45 25.85 10.34
C THR A 224 22.83 25.84 11.02
N SER A 225 23.71 24.88 10.71
CA SER A 225 25.08 24.91 11.23
C SER A 225 25.90 26.12 10.73
N LEU A 226 25.67 26.58 9.50
CA LEU A 226 26.30 27.80 8.97
C LEU A 226 25.62 29.09 9.50
N ALA A 227 24.32 29.07 9.77
CA ALA A 227 23.58 30.21 10.28
C ALA A 227 23.92 30.48 11.75
N GLY A 228 24.12 29.42 12.55
CA GLY A 228 24.61 29.53 13.93
C GLY A 228 26.00 30.18 14.04
N THR A 229 26.78 30.20 12.97
CA THR A 229 28.07 30.91 12.89
C THR A 229 27.98 32.30 12.25
N SER A 230 26.87 32.65 11.59
CA SER A 230 26.72 33.89 10.80
C SER A 230 25.51 34.77 11.19
N GLY A 231 24.71 34.38 12.18
CA GLY A 231 23.57 35.16 12.68
C GLY A 231 22.38 35.27 11.70
N LEU A 232 22.24 34.33 10.75
CA LEU A 232 21.20 34.39 9.72
C LEU A 232 19.80 34.00 10.27
N PRO A 233 18.70 34.68 9.87
CA PRO A 233 17.35 34.37 10.35
C PRO A 233 16.89 32.93 10.01
N THR A 234 16.34 32.26 11.01
CA THR A 234 15.81 30.88 10.95
C THR A 234 14.47 30.74 10.20
N ASP A 235 13.85 31.84 9.81
CA ASP A 235 12.45 31.87 9.37
C ASP A 235 12.28 31.53 7.88
N LEU A 236 13.38 31.16 7.20
CA LEU A 236 13.42 30.85 5.76
C LEU A 236 13.43 29.33 5.47
N PHE A 237 13.35 28.48 6.49
CA PHE A 237 13.41 27.02 6.33
C PHE A 237 12.03 26.44 6.13
N SER A 238 11.81 25.76 5.00
CA SER A 238 10.62 24.93 4.80
C SER A 238 10.66 23.75 5.78
N GLU A 239 9.68 23.67 6.68
CA GLU A 239 9.53 22.52 7.58
C GLU A 239 9.34 21.23 6.77
N THR A 240 10.08 20.19 7.13
CA THR A 240 9.93 18.86 6.54
C THR A 240 9.36 17.89 7.59
N PRO A 241 8.69 16.80 7.20
CA PRO A 241 8.26 15.77 8.15
C PRO A 241 9.43 15.13 8.93
N LEU A 242 10.67 15.29 8.45
CA LEU A 242 11.89 14.77 9.06
C LEU A 242 12.50 15.73 10.11
N SER A 243 12.00 16.96 10.23
CA SER A 243 12.52 17.96 11.18
C SER A 243 12.40 17.53 12.64
N ARG A 244 11.42 16.67 12.95
CA ARG A 244 11.16 16.14 14.30
C ARG A 244 12.17 15.08 14.76
N LEU A 245 12.98 14.54 13.85
CA LEU A 245 13.96 13.52 14.19
C LEU A 245 15.25 14.12 14.74
N SER A 246 15.86 13.42 15.70
CA SER A 246 17.24 13.71 16.12
C SER A 246 18.23 13.54 14.95
N SER A 247 19.40 14.17 15.04
CA SER A 247 20.44 14.05 14.00
C SER A 247 20.90 12.61 13.79
N GLU A 248 20.98 11.81 14.87
CA GLU A 248 21.33 10.39 14.78
C GLU A 248 20.26 9.57 14.06
N GLU A 249 18.98 9.78 14.38
CA GLU A 249 17.88 9.09 13.72
C GLU A 249 17.77 9.48 12.25
N PHE A 250 17.97 10.76 11.92
CA PHE A 250 18.00 11.24 10.54
C PHE A 250 19.11 10.54 9.73
N ASP A 251 20.31 10.42 10.28
CA ASP A 251 21.41 9.70 9.63
C ASP A 251 21.13 8.21 9.44
N LYS A 252 20.45 7.57 10.42
CA LYS A 252 20.00 6.17 10.28
C LYS A 252 18.98 6.05 9.15
N VAL A 253 17.98 6.92 9.07
CA VAL A 253 16.98 6.94 8.00
C VAL A 253 17.63 7.14 6.63
N LYS A 254 18.54 8.12 6.51
CA LYS A 254 19.27 8.42 5.26
C LYS A 254 20.08 7.21 4.78
N LYS A 255 20.85 6.58 5.69
CA LYS A 255 21.64 5.37 5.38
C LYS A 255 20.74 4.20 5.00
N ALA A 256 19.65 3.96 5.75
CA ALA A 256 18.71 2.88 5.50
C ALA A 256 17.99 3.07 4.16
N TYR A 257 17.52 4.28 3.84
CA TYR A 257 16.84 4.59 2.58
C TYR A 257 17.75 4.33 1.38
N ASN A 258 18.97 4.87 1.39
CA ASN A 258 19.92 4.69 0.30
C ASN A 258 20.31 3.22 0.10
N ARG A 259 20.38 2.43 1.18
CA ARG A 259 20.69 1.00 1.11
C ARG A 259 19.49 0.17 0.63
N PHE A 260 18.29 0.43 1.15
CA PHE A 260 17.14 -0.45 0.99
C PHE A 260 16.19 -0.06 -0.13
N THR A 261 16.24 1.16 -0.67
CA THR A 261 15.26 1.59 -1.68
C THR A 261 15.25 0.71 -2.94
N ILE A 262 16.41 0.24 -3.40
CA ILE A 262 16.49 -0.65 -4.58
C ILE A 262 15.85 -2.00 -4.25
N PHE A 263 16.19 -2.58 -3.10
CA PHE A 263 15.63 -3.85 -2.64
C PHE A 263 14.12 -3.74 -2.39
N ALA A 264 13.64 -2.61 -1.87
CA ALA A 264 12.21 -2.36 -1.67
C ALA A 264 11.45 -2.35 -3.01
N ASN A 265 12.00 -1.70 -4.04
CA ASN A 265 11.41 -1.71 -5.39
C ASN A 265 11.43 -3.10 -6.02
N ILE A 266 12.52 -3.87 -5.87
CA ILE A 266 12.58 -5.27 -6.33
C ILE A 266 11.51 -6.10 -5.60
N SER A 267 11.36 -5.89 -4.30
CA SER A 267 10.36 -6.59 -3.49
C SER A 267 8.94 -6.27 -3.95
N VAL A 268 8.64 -5.03 -4.36
CA VAL A 268 7.34 -4.66 -4.96
C VAL A 268 7.06 -5.45 -6.24
N VAL A 269 8.06 -5.62 -7.11
CA VAL A 269 7.92 -6.42 -8.34
C VAL A 269 7.68 -7.89 -7.98
N SER A 270 8.46 -8.46 -7.05
CA SER A 270 8.29 -9.85 -6.60
C SER A 270 6.92 -10.09 -5.94
N LEU A 271 6.44 -9.17 -5.10
CA LEU A 271 5.12 -9.23 -4.48
C LEU A 271 3.99 -9.15 -5.52
N THR A 272 4.18 -8.33 -6.57
CA THR A 272 3.23 -8.25 -7.67
C THR A 272 3.16 -9.56 -8.44
N ALA A 273 4.31 -10.14 -8.80
CA ALA A 273 4.36 -11.42 -9.49
C ALA A 273 3.72 -12.54 -8.66
N LEU A 274 3.96 -12.55 -7.34
CA LEU A 274 3.36 -13.50 -6.42
C LEU A 274 1.83 -13.33 -6.32
N ALA A 275 1.35 -12.10 -6.22
CA ALA A 275 -0.09 -11.81 -6.19
C ALA A 275 -0.80 -12.20 -7.50
N LEU A 276 -0.18 -11.94 -8.66
CA LEU A 276 -0.69 -12.39 -9.97
C LEU A 276 -0.72 -13.92 -10.08
N LEU A 277 0.28 -14.61 -9.52
CA LEU A 277 0.29 -16.06 -9.44
C LEU A 277 -0.90 -16.56 -8.61
N TRP A 278 -1.18 -15.93 -7.46
CA TRP A 278 -2.34 -16.27 -6.63
C TRP A 278 -3.67 -15.99 -7.30
N ASP A 279 -3.81 -14.89 -8.05
CA ASP A 279 -4.98 -14.62 -8.87
C ASP A 279 -5.20 -15.74 -9.92
N GLY A 280 -4.14 -16.14 -10.62
CA GLY A 280 -4.19 -17.23 -11.59
C GLY A 280 -4.59 -18.58 -10.95
N MET A 281 -4.00 -18.90 -9.79
CA MET A 281 -4.36 -20.12 -9.06
C MET A 281 -5.78 -20.06 -8.48
N LEU A 282 -6.29 -18.88 -8.13
CA LEU A 282 -7.66 -18.71 -7.67
C LEU A 282 -8.66 -18.95 -8.81
N ILE A 283 -8.37 -18.46 -10.02
CA ILE A 283 -9.17 -18.77 -11.22
C ILE A 283 -9.16 -20.27 -11.50
N ALA A 284 -7.99 -20.93 -11.46
CA ALA A 284 -7.91 -22.38 -11.63
C ALA A 284 -8.72 -23.13 -10.55
N THR A 285 -8.68 -22.65 -9.30
CA THR A 285 -9.49 -23.18 -8.20
C THR A 285 -10.98 -23.01 -8.44
N ALA A 286 -11.40 -21.85 -8.96
CA ALA A 286 -12.79 -21.57 -9.30
C ALA A 286 -13.32 -22.50 -10.40
N ILE A 287 -12.48 -22.90 -11.37
CA ILE A 287 -12.87 -23.74 -12.50
C ILE A 287 -12.88 -25.24 -12.15
N TYR A 288 -11.86 -25.75 -11.43
CA TYR A 288 -11.60 -27.20 -11.41
C TYR A 288 -11.89 -27.93 -10.09
N PHE A 289 -12.01 -27.23 -8.96
CA PHE A 289 -12.04 -27.86 -7.63
C PHE A 289 -13.19 -27.31 -6.80
N HIS A 290 -13.86 -28.10 -5.94
CA HIS A 290 -14.99 -27.69 -5.06
C HIS A 290 -16.26 -27.21 -5.77
N SER A 291 -17.38 -27.22 -5.06
CA SER A 291 -18.63 -26.61 -5.51
C SER A 291 -18.61 -25.08 -5.38
N MET A 292 -19.44 -24.38 -6.14
CA MET A 292 -19.65 -22.93 -6.03
C MET A 292 -19.89 -22.46 -4.59
N ILE A 293 -20.75 -23.13 -3.82
CA ILE A 293 -21.13 -22.70 -2.46
C ILE A 293 -19.90 -22.72 -1.52
N GLU A 294 -19.11 -23.79 -1.59
CA GLU A 294 -17.89 -23.96 -0.78
C GLU A 294 -16.86 -22.88 -1.05
N LYS A 295 -16.70 -22.49 -2.32
CA LYS A 295 -15.78 -21.43 -2.76
C LYS A 295 -16.25 -20.05 -2.32
N VAL A 296 -17.52 -19.73 -2.54
CA VAL A 296 -18.08 -18.43 -2.20
C VAL A 296 -18.03 -18.21 -0.69
N LEU A 297 -18.33 -19.22 0.12
CA LEU A 297 -18.20 -19.13 1.57
C LEU A 297 -16.75 -18.88 2.00
N ALA A 298 -15.78 -19.58 1.39
CA ALA A 298 -14.36 -19.35 1.64
C ALA A 298 -13.95 -17.89 1.32
N GLY A 299 -14.42 -17.34 0.20
CA GLY A 299 -14.18 -15.96 -0.19
C GLY A 299 -14.81 -14.93 0.76
N LEU A 300 -16.04 -15.17 1.23
CA LEU A 300 -16.71 -14.31 2.22
C LEU A 300 -15.96 -14.29 3.55
N ILE A 301 -15.51 -15.46 4.04
CA ILE A 301 -14.74 -15.56 5.28
C ILE A 301 -13.39 -14.85 5.13
N ALA A 302 -12.69 -15.01 3.99
CA ALA A 302 -11.45 -14.29 3.73
C ALA A 302 -11.65 -12.75 3.73
N GLY A 303 -12.71 -12.28 3.07
CA GLY A 303 -13.07 -10.86 3.05
C GLY A 303 -13.42 -10.30 4.43
N LEU A 304 -14.21 -11.06 5.21
CA LEU A 304 -14.57 -10.69 6.58
C LEU A 304 -13.31 -10.60 7.45
N MET A 305 -12.41 -11.58 7.38
CA MET A 305 -11.18 -11.57 8.17
C MET A 305 -10.23 -10.44 7.76
N TRP A 306 -10.16 -10.11 6.48
CA TRP A 306 -9.39 -8.97 6.04
C TRP A 306 -9.95 -7.68 6.64
N TYR A 307 -11.28 -7.52 6.60
CA TYR A 307 -11.95 -6.35 7.15
C TYR A 307 -11.71 -6.22 8.67
N THR A 308 -11.89 -7.31 9.43
CA THR A 308 -11.69 -7.28 10.89
C THR A 308 -10.25 -6.97 11.27
N VAL A 309 -9.27 -7.53 10.56
CA VAL A 309 -7.85 -7.30 10.87
C VAL A 309 -7.38 -5.91 10.43
N TYR A 310 -7.53 -5.58 9.14
CA TYR A 310 -6.93 -4.37 8.56
C TYR A 310 -7.79 -3.12 8.70
N GLN A 311 -9.13 -3.24 8.67
CA GLN A 311 -10.03 -2.08 8.75
C GLN A 311 -10.54 -1.81 10.17
N CYS A 312 -10.48 -2.78 11.08
CA CYS A 312 -10.87 -2.58 12.48
C CYS A 312 -9.66 -2.67 13.41
N PHE A 313 -9.11 -3.87 13.62
CA PHE A 313 -8.11 -4.10 14.67
C PHE A 313 -6.84 -3.25 14.51
N TYR A 314 -6.29 -3.12 13.30
CA TYR A 314 -5.10 -2.31 13.04
C TYR A 314 -5.33 -0.80 13.08
N THR A 315 -6.59 -0.36 13.07
CA THR A 315 -6.95 1.07 13.19
C THR A 315 -7.11 1.51 14.64
N TRP A 316 -7.23 0.57 15.58
CA TRP A 316 -7.40 0.89 16.99
C TRP A 316 -6.10 1.36 17.62
N ASP A 317 -6.15 2.49 18.32
CA ASP A 317 -5.03 3.08 19.08
C ASP A 317 -4.79 2.37 20.43
N ILE A 318 -4.74 1.03 20.42
CA ILE A 318 -4.51 0.20 21.61
C ILE A 318 -3.06 -0.33 21.59
N LEU A 319 -2.46 -0.53 22.76
CA LEU A 319 -1.07 -1.00 22.92
C LEU A 319 -0.78 -2.32 22.18
N ILE A 320 -1.79 -3.19 22.05
CA ILE A 320 -1.71 -4.50 21.40
C ILE A 320 -1.76 -4.37 19.87
N SER A 321 -2.35 -3.30 19.34
CA SER A 321 -2.48 -3.13 17.89
C SER A 321 -1.12 -2.77 17.26
N PRO A 322 -0.68 -3.46 16.20
CA PRO A 322 0.56 -3.14 15.50
C PRO A 322 0.50 -1.84 14.69
N GLY A 323 -0.70 -1.31 14.45
CA GLY A 323 -0.93 -0.15 13.60
C GLY A 323 -0.84 -0.47 12.10
N LEU A 324 -1.32 0.47 11.29
CA LEU A 324 -1.38 0.36 9.83
C LEU A 324 0.02 0.35 9.18
N PRO A 325 0.18 -0.30 8.01
CA PRO A 325 1.42 -0.25 7.25
C PRO A 325 1.75 1.17 6.80
N GLY A 326 3.02 1.55 6.90
CA GLY A 326 3.51 2.89 6.56
C GLY A 326 3.38 3.96 7.64
N PHE A 327 2.73 3.66 8.78
CA PHE A 327 2.79 4.53 9.97
C PHE A 327 4.12 4.32 10.69
N GLY A 328 4.91 5.39 10.76
CA GLY A 328 6.28 5.37 11.28
C GLY A 328 6.61 6.60 12.12
N LEU A 329 7.91 6.84 12.29
CA LEU A 329 8.44 7.97 13.05
C LEU A 329 8.13 9.33 12.38
N PHE A 330 7.88 9.31 11.07
CA PHE A 330 7.45 10.46 10.28
C PHE A 330 6.42 10.03 9.23
N LYS A 331 5.55 10.97 8.84
CA LYS A 331 4.54 10.77 7.79
C LYS A 331 5.16 11.16 6.44
N TYR A 332 5.28 10.20 5.52
CA TYR A 332 5.81 10.46 4.16
C TYR A 332 4.77 10.32 3.05
N SER A 333 3.63 9.66 3.32
CA SER A 333 2.56 9.48 2.36
C SER A 333 1.61 10.70 2.33
N PRO A 334 1.21 11.20 1.14
CA PRO A 334 0.29 12.32 1.03
C PRO A 334 -1.10 11.94 1.59
N GLU A 335 -1.73 12.90 2.28
CA GLU A 335 -2.97 12.73 3.05
C GLU A 335 -4.17 12.20 2.26
N LYS A 336 -4.13 12.30 0.92
CA LYS A 336 -5.17 11.76 0.02
C LYS A 336 -5.16 10.23 -0.09
N SER A 337 -4.09 9.54 0.32
CA SER A 337 -3.91 8.10 0.06
C SER A 337 -4.52 7.17 1.12
N PHE A 338 -4.95 7.70 2.26
CA PHE A 338 -5.45 6.93 3.42
C PHE A 338 -6.87 7.34 3.84
N LYS A 339 -7.72 7.76 2.88
CA LYS A 339 -9.15 7.96 3.16
C LYS A 339 -9.85 6.61 3.23
N THR A 340 -9.61 5.86 4.30
CA THR A 340 -10.64 4.97 4.83
C THR A 340 -11.70 5.87 5.45
N SER A 341 -12.95 5.79 5.00
CA SER A 341 -14.08 6.51 5.59
C SER A 341 -14.16 6.24 7.09
N SER A 342 -13.63 7.16 7.90
CA SER A 342 -13.97 7.31 9.31
C SER A 342 -14.24 8.78 9.57
N ASN A 343 -15.45 9.21 9.24
CA ASN A 343 -16.07 10.32 9.98
C ASN A 343 -16.37 9.80 11.38
N LEU A 344 -15.39 9.86 12.27
CA LEU A 344 -15.63 9.87 13.70
C LEU A 344 -14.72 10.94 14.29
N GLY A 345 -15.34 12.06 14.65
CA GLY A 345 -14.67 13.26 15.13
C GLY A 345 -13.81 12.95 16.35
N SER A 346 -12.51 13.24 16.24
CA SER A 346 -11.65 13.44 17.39
C SER A 346 -11.53 14.95 17.61
N ASN A 347 -12.42 15.48 18.46
CA ASN A 347 -12.22 16.77 19.09
C ASN A 347 -10.94 16.67 19.95
N LYS A 348 -9.84 17.21 19.47
CA LYS A 348 -8.71 17.56 20.34
C LYS A 348 -8.88 19.00 20.79
N ALA A 349 -9.29 19.13 22.05
CA ALA A 349 -9.27 20.36 22.81
C ALA A 349 -7.84 20.91 22.85
N SER A 350 -7.67 22.12 22.33
CA SER A 350 -6.49 22.95 22.56
C SER A 350 -6.78 23.85 23.76
N THR A 351 -6.18 23.52 24.90
CA THR A 351 -6.11 24.40 26.07
C THR A 351 -4.86 25.28 25.92
N THR A 352 -5.04 26.60 25.85
CA THR A 352 -4.25 27.62 26.57
C THR A 352 -4.78 29.04 26.31
N SER A 353 -5.43 29.59 27.36
CA SER A 353 -5.26 30.94 27.95
C SER A 353 -5.05 32.18 27.05
N ALA A 354 -6.03 33.12 27.08
CA ALA A 354 -5.84 34.47 27.64
C ALA A 354 -7.16 35.31 27.60
N SER A 355 -7.57 35.75 28.80
CA SER A 355 -8.21 37.00 29.24
C SER A 355 -9.13 37.86 28.33
N ALA A 356 -10.40 37.93 28.78
CA ALA A 356 -11.23 39.10 29.08
C ALA A 356 -11.62 40.16 28.00
N LEU A 357 -12.93 40.16 27.72
CA LEU A 357 -13.90 41.29 27.65
C LEU A 357 -13.63 42.48 26.71
N HIS A 358 -14.41 42.56 25.62
CA HIS A 358 -15.37 43.66 25.43
C HIS A 358 -16.40 43.34 24.34
N PHE A 359 -17.68 43.46 24.69
CA PHE A 359 -18.85 43.35 23.81
C PHE A 359 -19.20 44.74 23.27
N GLN A 360 -19.25 44.91 21.94
CA GLN A 360 -20.10 45.88 21.23
C GLN A 360 -20.03 45.67 19.70
N THR A 361 -21.17 45.37 19.10
CA THR A 361 -21.53 45.64 17.68
C THR A 361 -22.49 46.85 17.65
N PRO A 362 -22.82 47.50 16.51
CA PRO A 362 -22.51 47.16 15.11
C PRO A 362 -21.97 48.35 14.24
N GLY A 363 -21.29 48.04 13.12
CA GLY A 363 -20.88 49.04 12.13
C GLY A 363 -20.33 48.45 10.83
N LYS A 364 -21.12 48.58 9.77
CA LYS A 364 -21.00 48.14 8.36
C LYS A 364 -19.71 48.59 7.64
N LEU A 365 -18.90 47.69 7.04
CA LEU A 365 -18.00 48.05 5.90
C LEU A 365 -17.38 46.84 5.13
N ARG A 366 -17.75 46.76 3.84
CA ARG A 366 -17.08 46.27 2.59
C ARG A 366 -16.44 44.85 2.50
N PRO A 367 -16.66 44.13 1.37
CA PRO A 367 -15.98 42.86 1.08
C PRO A 367 -14.52 43.08 0.65
N ARG A 368 -13.63 42.22 1.15
CA ARG A 368 -12.18 42.20 0.86
C ARG A 368 -11.89 41.35 -0.38
N ASP A 369 -10.95 41.83 -1.18
CA ASP A 369 -10.56 41.37 -2.51
C ASP A 369 -10.11 39.91 -2.61
N GLN A 370 -10.36 39.36 -3.79
CA GLN A 370 -9.96 38.05 -4.29
C GLN A 370 -8.44 37.95 -4.45
N ASP A 371 -7.87 36.80 -4.04
CA ASP A 371 -6.47 36.44 -4.24
C ASP A 371 -6.11 36.35 -5.73
N VAL A 372 -5.43 37.38 -6.25
CA VAL A 372 -4.86 37.38 -7.59
C VAL A 372 -3.48 36.69 -7.55
N PRO A 373 -3.20 35.69 -8.41
CA PRO A 373 -1.88 35.06 -8.46
C PRO A 373 -0.80 36.10 -8.82
N GLN A 374 0.30 36.07 -8.08
CA GLN A 374 1.45 36.96 -8.25
C GLN A 374 2.61 36.19 -8.87
N PHE A 375 3.34 36.81 -9.81
CA PHE A 375 4.61 36.29 -10.31
C PHE A 375 5.73 37.23 -9.88
N MET A 376 6.68 36.70 -9.10
CA MET A 376 7.77 37.48 -8.45
C MET A 376 7.28 38.71 -7.66
N GLY A 377 6.14 38.60 -6.97
CA GLY A 377 5.62 39.67 -6.11
C GLY A 377 4.93 40.84 -6.84
N MET A 378 4.73 40.75 -8.15
CA MET A 378 3.90 41.71 -8.91
C MET A 378 2.57 41.06 -9.35
N PRO A 379 1.43 41.77 -9.25
CA PRO A 379 0.15 41.28 -9.73
C PRO A 379 0.12 41.18 -11.26
N LEU A 380 -0.32 40.02 -11.79
CA LEU A 380 -0.27 39.64 -13.20
C LEU A 380 -0.94 40.64 -14.18
N ASN A 381 -1.87 41.48 -13.70
CA ASN A 381 -2.53 42.49 -14.53
C ASN A 381 -1.58 43.62 -14.99
N ALA A 382 -0.46 43.85 -14.29
CA ALA A 382 0.51 44.88 -14.64
C ALA A 382 1.32 44.53 -15.91
N LEU A 383 1.55 43.24 -16.18
CA LEU A 383 2.30 42.79 -17.36
C LEU A 383 1.46 42.88 -18.64
N LYS A 384 0.14 42.69 -18.54
CA LYS A 384 -0.78 42.80 -19.69
C LYS A 384 -0.92 44.24 -20.19
N ASN A 385 -0.82 45.23 -19.30
CA ASN A 385 -0.86 46.64 -19.67
C ASN A 385 0.49 47.16 -20.18
N LYS A 386 1.62 46.59 -19.72
CA LYS A 386 2.95 46.97 -20.21
C LYS A 386 3.23 46.45 -21.62
N ALA A 387 2.74 45.25 -21.96
CA ALA A 387 2.82 44.72 -23.33
C ALA A 387 1.96 45.49 -24.35
N LYS A 388 1.04 46.36 -23.90
CA LYS A 388 0.16 47.17 -24.75
C LYS A 388 0.64 48.62 -24.92
N GLY A 389 1.73 49.02 -24.27
CA GLY A 389 2.20 50.42 -24.21
C GLY A 389 3.43 50.76 -25.07
N ASP A 390 4.20 49.78 -25.55
CA ASP A 390 5.43 50.02 -26.31
C ASP A 390 5.23 49.77 -27.82
N GLY A 391 4.38 50.58 -28.45
CA GLY A 391 4.22 50.64 -29.90
C GLY A 391 4.26 52.09 -30.40
N ILE A 392 5.46 52.66 -30.54
CA ILE A 392 5.66 53.97 -31.18
C ILE A 392 6.12 53.76 -32.64
N SER A 393 5.26 54.24 -33.54
CA SER A 393 5.42 54.80 -34.90
C SER A 393 6.34 54.11 -35.93
N SER A 394 5.77 53.79 -37.09
CA SER A 394 6.26 54.32 -38.38
C SER A 394 5.15 54.36 -39.43
N SER A 395 5.20 55.45 -40.19
CA SER A 395 4.39 55.90 -41.33
C SER A 395 4.15 54.90 -42.45
N LEU A 396 3.03 55.04 -43.16
CA LEU A 396 3.00 55.17 -44.63
C LEU A 396 1.61 55.66 -45.10
N ASP A 397 1.60 56.88 -45.63
CA ASP A 397 0.58 57.44 -46.50
C ASP A 397 0.52 56.67 -47.82
N VAL A 398 -0.69 56.32 -48.29
CA VAL A 398 -1.05 56.33 -49.71
C VAL A 398 -2.51 56.81 -49.80
N SER A 399 -2.70 57.95 -50.45
CA SER A 399 -3.98 58.53 -50.82
C SER A 399 -4.74 57.65 -51.82
N ALA A 400 -6.08 57.71 -51.71
CA ALA A 400 -6.90 58.23 -52.80
C ALA A 400 -7.56 59.52 -52.30
#